data_AF-A0A3A4KKJ8-F1
#
_entry.id   AF-A0A3A4KKJ8-F1
#
_cell.length_a   1.000
_cell.length_b   1.000
_cell.length_c   1.000
_cell.angle_alpha   90.00
_cell.angle_beta   90.00
_cell.angle_gamma   90.00
#
_symmetry.space_group_name_H-M   'P 1'
#
loop_
_entity.id
_entity.type
_entity.pdbx_description
1 polymer ?
#
loop_
_entity_poly.entity_id
_entity_poly.type
_entity_poly.pdbx_seq_one_letter_code
_entity_poly.pdbx_strand_id
1 'polypeptide(L)'
;MSNRPNEHALARFAQRYAAQWNEPDPALRRKEIEDIWAPDGAQVLIDPPQEIQDAATNLAFPAPTLAVLGHDALAARVTRAYEMFVEPGEFRFETRGATALPGGRAQLTWVMVTVSDGAIVGGGFDIVTFDGDGRIKLNHQFIGLD
;
A
#
# COMPACT_ATOMS: atom_id res chain seq x y z
N MET A 1 17.70 8.34 -21.05
CA MET A 1 16.27 8.74 -21.19
C MET A 1 15.64 8.68 -19.82
N SER A 2 14.91 9.74 -19.42
CA SER A 2 14.28 9.80 -18.10
C SER A 2 13.16 8.76 -18.03
N ASN A 3 13.35 7.67 -17.29
CA ASN A 3 12.35 6.60 -17.08
C ASN A 3 11.25 7.05 -16.10
N ARG A 4 10.84 8.33 -16.16
CA ARG A 4 9.79 8.88 -15.30
C ARG A 4 8.43 8.40 -15.83
N PRO A 5 7.58 7.80 -14.99
CA PRO A 5 6.21 7.48 -15.36
C PRO A 5 5.50 8.77 -15.79
N ASN A 6 4.78 8.72 -16.91
CA ASN A 6 3.92 9.84 -17.31
C ASN A 6 2.66 9.91 -16.42
N GLU A 7 1.98 11.05 -16.41
CA GLU A 7 0.84 11.32 -15.52
C GLU A 7 -0.30 10.30 -15.67
N HIS A 8 -0.63 9.90 -16.91
CA HIS A 8 -1.63 8.87 -17.15
C HIS A 8 -1.23 7.49 -16.60
N ALA A 9 0.06 7.14 -16.65
CA ALA A 9 0.55 5.91 -16.05
C ALA A 9 0.46 5.96 -14.52
N LEU A 10 0.75 7.10 -13.90
CA LEU A 10 0.60 7.30 -12.45
C LEU A 10 -0.86 7.24 -12.00
N ALA A 11 -1.78 7.85 -12.74
CA ALA A 11 -3.20 7.78 -12.43
C ALA A 11 -3.72 6.33 -12.48
N ARG A 12 -3.34 5.57 -13.52
CA ARG A 12 -3.68 4.15 -13.62
C ARG A 12 -3.04 3.33 -12.49
N PHE A 13 -1.78 3.60 -12.16
CA PHE A 13 -1.09 2.97 -11.04
C PHE A 13 -1.84 3.21 -9.72
N ALA A 14 -2.18 4.45 -9.40
CA ALA A 14 -2.90 4.80 -8.18
C ALA A 14 -4.25 4.06 -8.09
N GLN A 15 -5.01 4.03 -9.19
CA GLN A 15 -6.27 3.30 -9.25
C GLN A 15 -6.09 1.80 -8.98
N ARG A 16 -5.12 1.15 -9.63
CA ARG A 16 -4.84 -0.27 -9.42
C ARG A 16 -4.32 -0.55 -8.02
N TYR A 17 -3.51 0.36 -7.47
CA TYR A 17 -3.01 0.25 -6.11
C TYR A 17 -4.15 0.28 -5.09
N ALA A 18 -5.13 1.18 -5.22
CA ALA A 18 -6.33 1.13 -4.37
C ALA A 18 -7.15 -0.15 -4.59
N ALA A 19 -7.30 -0.58 -5.84
CA ALA A 19 -8.15 -1.72 -6.19
C ALA A 19 -7.75 -3.01 -5.46
N GLN A 20 -6.45 -3.34 -5.38
CA GLN A 20 -6.00 -4.55 -4.68
C GLN A 20 -6.45 -4.62 -3.21
N TRP A 21 -6.57 -3.48 -2.52
CA TRP A 21 -6.99 -3.42 -1.11
C TRP A 21 -8.50 -3.54 -0.93
N ASN A 22 -9.29 -3.30 -1.98
CA ASN A 22 -10.75 -3.32 -1.94
C ASN A 22 -11.37 -4.52 -2.66
N GLU A 23 -10.58 -5.29 -3.42
CA GLU A 23 -11.07 -6.42 -4.24
C GLU A 23 -11.66 -7.54 -3.37
N PRO A 24 -12.97 -7.84 -3.48
CA PRO A 24 -13.63 -8.87 -2.68
C PRO A 24 -13.28 -10.31 -3.07
N ASP A 25 -13.03 -10.59 -4.35
CA ASP A 25 -12.71 -11.93 -4.83
C ASP A 25 -11.23 -12.25 -4.53
N PRO A 26 -10.93 -13.29 -3.72
CA PRO A 26 -9.55 -13.62 -3.37
C PRO A 26 -8.66 -13.98 -4.57
N ALA A 27 -9.23 -14.59 -5.61
CA ALA A 27 -8.49 -14.96 -6.82
C ALA A 27 -8.21 -13.74 -7.70
N LEU A 28 -9.16 -12.81 -7.83
CA LEU A 28 -8.92 -11.53 -8.51
C LEU A 28 -7.92 -10.68 -7.73
N ARG A 29 -8.01 -10.64 -6.41
CA ARG A 29 -7.06 -9.93 -5.54
C ARG A 29 -5.64 -10.46 -5.73
N ARG A 30 -5.48 -11.78 -5.72
CA ARG A 30 -4.19 -12.45 -6.01
C ARG A 30 -3.65 -12.01 -7.37
N LYS A 31 -4.49 -12.05 -8.40
CA LYS A 31 -4.10 -11.65 -9.76
C LYS A 31 -3.68 -10.17 -9.83
N GLU A 32 -4.42 -9.27 -9.20
CA GLU A 32 -4.05 -7.85 -9.17
C GLU A 32 -2.69 -7.63 -8.51
N ILE A 33 -2.40 -8.36 -7.43
CA ILE A 33 -1.09 -8.32 -6.76
C ILE A 33 0.01 -8.79 -7.70
N GLU A 34 -0.19 -9.91 -8.42
CA GLU A 34 0.78 -10.42 -9.40
C GLU A 34 1.01 -9.45 -10.58
N ASP A 35 -0.03 -8.71 -10.96
CA ASP A 35 0.01 -7.78 -12.08
C ASP A 35 0.60 -6.40 -11.70
N ILE A 36 0.57 -5.99 -10.42
CA ILE A 36 1.10 -4.69 -9.96
C ILE A 36 2.45 -4.81 -9.24
N TRP A 37 2.77 -5.94 -8.61
CA TRP A 37 4.03 -6.16 -7.89
C TRP A 37 5.01 -7.02 -8.69
N ALA A 38 6.30 -6.70 -8.58
CA ALA A 38 7.35 -7.60 -9.04
C ALA A 38 7.27 -8.92 -8.26
N PRO A 39 7.68 -10.08 -8.84
CA PRO A 39 7.66 -11.37 -8.14
C PRO A 39 8.39 -11.38 -6.78
N ASP A 40 9.45 -10.58 -6.69
CA ASP A 40 10.26 -10.35 -5.49
C ASP A 40 10.09 -8.92 -4.96
N GLY A 41 8.91 -8.33 -5.17
CA GLY A 41 8.50 -7.04 -4.66
C GLY A 41 8.28 -7.08 -3.14
N ALA A 42 8.53 -5.96 -2.47
CA ALA A 42 8.39 -5.86 -1.02
C ALA A 42 7.61 -4.62 -0.57
N GLN A 43 6.77 -4.79 0.45
CA GLN A 43 6.20 -3.67 1.19
C GLN A 43 6.88 -3.61 2.56
N VAL A 44 7.34 -2.41 2.92
CA VAL A 44 7.90 -2.08 4.22
C VAL A 44 6.98 -1.06 4.88
N LEU A 45 6.35 -1.45 5.97
CA LEU A 45 5.61 -0.55 6.85
C LEU A 45 6.61 0.13 7.80
N ILE A 46 6.81 1.42 7.59
CA ILE A 46 7.74 2.24 8.39
C ILE A 46 7.19 2.45 9.79
N ASP A 47 5.90 2.74 9.88
CA ASP A 47 5.19 2.98 11.15
C ASP A 47 4.35 1.73 11.48
N PRO A 48 4.87 0.78 12.27
CA PRO A 48 4.10 -0.42 12.62
C PRO A 48 2.87 -0.06 13.47
N PRO A 49 1.87 -0.94 13.57
CA PRO A 49 0.71 -0.73 14.45
C PRO A 49 1.12 -0.41 15.89
N GLN A 50 0.33 0.42 16.58
CA GLN A 50 0.61 0.88 17.94
C GLN A 50 0.93 -0.27 18.91
N GLU A 51 0.22 -1.40 18.79
CA GLU A 51 0.47 -2.61 19.60
C GLU A 51 1.93 -3.09 19.50
N ILE A 52 2.53 -3.05 18.31
CA ILE A 52 3.93 -3.45 18.09
C ILE A 52 4.88 -2.37 18.62
N GLN A 53 4.53 -1.09 18.48
CA GLN A 53 5.30 0.01 19.04
C GLN A 53 5.37 -0.07 20.57
N ASP A 54 4.22 -0.33 21.21
CA ASP A 54 4.10 -0.46 22.66
C ASP A 54 4.88 -1.67 23.16
N ALA A 55 4.76 -2.82 22.48
CA ALA A 55 5.51 -4.03 22.81
C ALA A 55 7.03 -3.81 22.73
N ALA A 56 7.53 -3.14 21.69
CA ALA A 56 8.95 -2.81 21.56
C ALA A 56 9.40 -1.83 22.65
N THR A 57 8.62 -0.79 22.92
CA THR A 57 8.89 0.22 23.95
C THR A 57 8.96 -0.40 25.34
N ASN A 58 8.05 -1.31 25.67
CA ASN A 58 8.04 -2.04 26.95
C ASN A 58 9.29 -2.90 27.17
N LEU A 59 9.97 -3.27 26.09
CA LEU A 59 11.23 -4.01 26.10
C LEU A 59 12.46 -3.11 25.88
N ALA A 60 12.27 -1.78 25.87
CA ALA A 60 13.30 -0.77 25.60
C ALA A 60 14.00 -0.93 24.23
N PHE A 61 13.26 -1.41 23.21
CA PHE A 61 13.70 -1.42 21.82
C PHE A 61 13.00 -0.32 21.01
N PRO A 62 13.67 0.24 19.98
CA PRO A 62 12.97 1.04 18.98
C PRO A 62 11.92 0.17 18.26
N ALA A 63 10.80 0.78 17.87
CA ALA A 63 9.79 0.09 17.07
C ALA A 63 10.43 -0.40 15.75
N PRO A 64 10.30 -1.70 15.40
CA PRO A 64 10.85 -2.22 14.16
C PRO A 64 9.99 -1.81 12.97
N THR A 65 10.58 -1.72 11.79
CA THR A 65 9.78 -1.76 10.56
C THR A 65 9.26 -3.17 10.32
N LEU A 66 8.10 -3.29 9.66
CA LEU A 66 7.55 -4.59 9.27
C LEU A 66 7.64 -4.74 7.76
N ALA A 67 8.09 -5.91 7.29
CA ALA A 67 8.25 -6.16 5.87
C ALA A 67 7.50 -7.42 5.44
N VAL A 68 6.90 -7.36 4.25
CA VAL A 68 6.40 -8.54 3.53
C VAL A 68 7.07 -8.59 2.15
N LEU A 69 7.46 -9.78 1.73
CA LEU A 69 8.24 -10.01 0.51
C LEU A 69 7.57 -11.07 -0.36
N GLY A 70 7.44 -10.75 -1.65
CA GLY A 70 6.92 -11.65 -2.66
C GLY A 70 5.39 -11.76 -2.63
N HIS A 71 4.84 -12.28 -3.73
CA HIS A 71 3.40 -12.29 -3.98
C HIS A 71 2.60 -13.01 -2.89
N ASP A 72 3.11 -14.11 -2.33
CA ASP A 72 2.37 -14.86 -1.30
C ASP A 72 2.21 -14.05 -0.01
N ALA A 73 3.29 -13.41 0.47
CA ALA A 73 3.23 -12.59 1.68
C ALA A 73 2.42 -11.31 1.45
N LEU A 74 2.52 -10.71 0.25
CA LEU A 74 1.69 -9.57 -0.15
C LEU A 74 0.20 -9.96 -0.20
N ALA A 75 -0.14 -11.10 -0.79
CA ALA A 75 -1.51 -11.60 -0.85
C ALA A 75 -2.09 -11.84 0.54
N ALA A 76 -1.32 -12.42 1.45
CA ALA A 76 -1.72 -12.60 2.84
C ALA A 76 -1.96 -11.25 3.54
N ARG A 77 -1.05 -10.28 3.37
CA ARG A 77 -1.17 -8.94 3.97
C ARG A 77 -2.38 -8.17 3.46
N VAL A 78 -2.58 -8.14 2.14
CA VAL A 78 -3.70 -7.42 1.51
C VAL A 78 -5.03 -8.08 1.88
N THR A 79 -5.08 -9.42 1.89
CA THR A 79 -6.25 -10.17 2.35
C THR A 79 -6.59 -9.84 3.80
N ARG A 80 -5.59 -9.81 4.68
CA ARG A 80 -5.83 -9.49 6.08
C ARG A 80 -6.38 -8.07 6.26
N ALA A 81 -5.86 -7.10 5.52
CA ALA A 81 -6.37 -5.73 5.54
C ALA A 81 -7.80 -5.64 4.99
N TYR A 82 -8.12 -6.37 3.92
CA TYR A 82 -9.47 -6.45 3.37
C TYR A 82 -10.47 -6.98 4.40
N GLU A 83 -10.18 -8.13 5.03
CA GLU A 83 -11.03 -8.73 6.07
C GLU A 83 -11.28 -7.78 7.24
N MET A 84 -10.25 -7.05 7.65
CA MET A 84 -10.33 -6.15 8.81
C MET A 84 -11.14 -4.89 8.52
N PHE A 85 -10.98 -4.29 7.33
CA PHE A 85 -11.44 -2.93 7.09
C PHE A 85 -12.52 -2.81 6.01
N VAL A 86 -12.55 -3.72 5.03
CA VAL A 86 -13.44 -3.61 3.85
C VAL A 86 -14.57 -4.62 3.89
N GLU A 87 -14.29 -5.89 4.23
CA GLU A 87 -15.29 -6.95 4.32
C GLU A 87 -16.49 -6.60 5.24
N PRO A 88 -16.31 -5.94 6.40
CA PRO A 88 -17.44 -5.53 7.24
C PRO A 88 -18.37 -4.49 6.58
N GLY A 89 -17.96 -3.89 5.46
CA GLY A 89 -18.72 -2.88 4.72
C GLY A 89 -18.63 -1.47 5.31
N GLU A 90 -17.80 -1.26 6.34
CA GLU A 90 -17.69 0.02 7.03
C GLU A 90 -16.74 0.99 6.32
N PHE A 91 -15.62 0.49 5.79
CA PHE A 91 -14.59 1.31 5.16
C PHE A 91 -14.24 0.87 3.74
N ARG A 92 -13.61 1.79 3.02
CA ARG A 92 -12.94 1.54 1.73
C ARG A 92 -11.66 2.35 1.64
N PHE A 93 -10.69 1.84 0.89
CA PHE A 93 -9.43 2.56 0.63
C PHE A 93 -9.53 3.35 -0.68
N GLU A 94 -9.08 4.61 -0.65
CA GLU A 94 -8.95 5.47 -1.83
C GLU A 94 -7.52 6.00 -1.95
N THR A 95 -7.09 6.32 -3.17
CA THR A 95 -5.87 7.12 -3.39
C THR A 95 -6.22 8.59 -3.64
N ARG A 96 -5.41 9.50 -3.11
CA ARG A 96 -5.46 10.95 -3.40
C ARG A 96 -4.53 11.36 -4.55
N GLY A 97 -4.01 10.40 -5.29
CA GLY A 97 -3.15 10.60 -6.46
C GLY A 97 -1.71 10.17 -6.20
N ALA A 98 -0.94 10.09 -7.29
CA ALA A 98 0.47 9.77 -7.27
C ALA A 98 1.29 10.84 -8.00
N THR A 99 2.45 11.16 -7.45
CA THR A 99 3.39 12.15 -8.01
C THR A 99 4.70 11.46 -8.38
N ALA A 100 5.20 11.70 -9.59
CA ALA A 100 6.50 11.19 -10.01
C ALA A 100 7.63 11.74 -9.14
N LEU A 101 8.53 10.85 -8.73
CA LEU A 101 9.78 11.18 -8.05
C LEU A 101 11.00 10.79 -8.92
N PRO A 102 12.18 11.41 -8.70
CA PRO A 102 13.41 11.01 -9.38
C PRO A 102 13.79 9.54 -9.14
N GLY A 103 14.41 8.91 -10.13
CA GLY A 103 14.92 7.54 -10.02
C GLY A 103 13.88 6.45 -10.22
N GLY A 104 12.84 6.69 -11.03
CA GLY A 104 11.80 5.68 -11.31
C GLY A 104 10.92 5.41 -10.09
N ARG A 105 10.63 6.46 -9.31
CA ARG A 105 9.82 6.37 -8.08
C ARG A 105 8.55 7.19 -8.20
N ALA A 106 7.60 6.93 -7.30
CA ALA A 106 6.44 7.78 -7.09
C ALA A 106 6.14 7.90 -5.60
N GLN A 107 5.56 9.04 -5.21
CA GLN A 107 4.84 9.15 -3.95
C GLN A 107 3.35 8.94 -4.24
N LEU A 108 2.69 8.10 -3.46
CA LEU A 108 1.26 7.84 -3.54
C LEU A 108 0.60 8.17 -2.21
N THR A 109 -0.40 9.04 -2.21
CA THR A 109 -1.19 9.29 -0.99
C THR A 109 -2.44 8.42 -1.00
N TRP A 110 -2.77 7.83 0.13
CA TRP A 110 -3.97 7.02 0.31
C TRP A 110 -4.72 7.40 1.59
N VAL A 111 -6.01 7.11 1.60
CA VAL A 111 -6.90 7.31 2.73
C VAL A 111 -7.79 6.09 2.89
N MET A 112 -8.21 5.84 4.12
CA MET A 112 -9.34 4.98 4.46
C MET A 112 -10.52 5.88 4.77
N VAL A 113 -11.63 5.66 4.08
CA VAL A 113 -12.86 6.45 4.24
C VAL A 113 -14.01 5.57 4.68
N THR A 114 -14.93 6.13 5.45
CA THR A 114 -16.23 5.52 5.72
C THR A 114 -17.04 5.38 4.44
N VAL A 115 -17.74 4.26 4.28
CA VAL A 115 -18.65 4.05 3.14
C VAL A 115 -19.89 4.96 3.24
N SER A 116 -20.36 5.23 4.46
CA SER A 116 -21.60 5.97 4.72
C SER A 116 -21.57 7.43 4.27
N ASP A 117 -20.48 8.14 4.53
CA ASP A 117 -20.38 9.60 4.38
C ASP A 117 -19.03 10.07 3.84
N GLY A 118 -18.08 9.16 3.59
CA GLY A 118 -16.78 9.50 3.00
C GLY A 118 -15.82 10.21 3.97
N ALA A 119 -16.11 10.19 5.27
CA ALA A 119 -15.23 10.72 6.30
C ALA A 119 -13.88 9.97 6.28
N ILE A 120 -12.79 10.74 6.30
CA ILE A 120 -11.44 10.17 6.37
C ILE A 120 -11.18 9.73 7.81
N VAL A 121 -10.95 8.43 8.00
CA VAL A 121 -10.73 7.80 9.32
C VAL A 121 -9.31 7.24 9.47
N GLY A 122 -8.53 7.27 8.40
CA GLY A 122 -7.13 6.88 8.39
C GLY A 122 -6.50 7.23 7.05
N GLY A 123 -5.17 7.14 6.98
CA GLY A 123 -4.46 7.42 5.74
C GLY A 123 -2.96 7.40 5.94
N GLY A 124 -2.27 7.71 4.85
CA GLY A 124 -0.83 7.65 4.77
C GLY A 124 -0.30 8.01 3.41
N PHE A 125 0.99 7.85 3.24
CA PHE A 125 1.61 7.90 1.93
C PHE A 125 2.65 6.81 1.77
N ASP A 126 2.88 6.46 0.51
CA ASP A 126 3.76 5.38 0.10
C ASP A 126 4.83 5.96 -0.83
N ILE A 127 6.10 5.61 -0.60
CA ILE A 127 7.20 5.84 -1.55
C ILE A 127 7.48 4.55 -2.30
N VAL A 128 7.12 4.56 -3.57
CA VAL A 128 7.11 3.38 -4.44
C VAL A 128 8.27 3.46 -5.42
N THR A 129 9.04 2.39 -5.52
CA THR A 129 10.06 2.18 -6.56
C THR A 129 9.56 1.12 -7.53
N PHE A 130 9.66 1.40 -8.82
CA PHE A 130 9.27 0.47 -9.89
C PHE A 130 10.48 -0.27 -10.46
N ASP A 131 10.27 -1.49 -10.93
CA ASP A 131 11.24 -2.23 -11.75
C ASP A 131 11.20 -1.77 -13.23
N GLY A 132 11.96 -2.46 -14.08
CA GLY A 132 12.04 -2.17 -15.52
C GLY A 132 10.72 -2.38 -16.28
N ASP A 133 9.82 -3.22 -15.74
CA ASP A 133 8.51 -3.52 -16.32
C ASP A 133 7.40 -2.62 -15.77
N GLY A 134 7.75 -1.69 -14.87
CA GLY A 134 6.81 -0.78 -14.24
C GLY A 134 6.02 -1.39 -13.09
N ARG A 135 6.44 -2.55 -12.57
CA ARG A 135 5.85 -3.19 -11.39
C ARG A 135 6.49 -2.70 -10.11
N ILE A 136 5.77 -2.75 -9.00
CA ILE A 136 6.28 -2.32 -7.70
C ILE A 136 7.38 -3.28 -7.26
N LYS A 137 8.61 -2.74 -7.16
CA LYS A 137 9.76 -3.45 -6.60
C LYS A 137 9.86 -3.25 -5.10
N LEU A 138 9.61 -2.03 -4.63
CA LEU A 138 9.68 -1.68 -3.22
C LEU A 138 8.68 -0.58 -2.89
N ASN A 139 7.94 -0.75 -1.82
CA ASN A 139 7.02 0.23 -1.28
C ASN A 139 7.36 0.49 0.18
N HIS A 140 7.70 1.73 0.53
CA HIS A 140 7.77 2.17 1.92
C HIS A 140 6.49 2.91 2.28
N GLN A 141 5.70 2.34 3.18
CA GLN A 141 4.43 2.87 3.62
C GLN A 141 4.59 3.58 4.97
N PHE A 142 4.11 4.81 5.02
CA PHE A 142 4.05 5.66 6.20
C PHE A 142 2.58 5.83 6.60
N ILE A 143 2.27 5.67 7.89
CA ILE A 143 0.91 5.76 8.42
C ILE A 143 0.73 7.09 9.13
N GLY A 144 -0.38 7.77 8.88
CA GLY A 144 -0.67 9.10 9.41
C GLY A 144 -0.91 10.11 8.30
N LEU A 145 -1.72 11.13 8.60
CA LEU A 145 -2.08 12.19 7.65
C LEU A 145 -1.41 13.53 8.00
N ASP A 146 -0.44 13.48 8.91
CA ASP A 146 0.16 14.62 9.60
C ASP A 146 1.28 15.28 8.79
#